data_AF-A0A2W5ZHC9-F1
#
_entry.id   AF-A0A2W5ZHC9-F1
#
_cell.length_a   1.000
_cell.length_b   1.000
_cell.length_c   1.000
_cell.angle_alpha   90.00
_cell.angle_beta   90.00
_cell.angle_gamma   90.00
#
_symmetry.space_group_name_H-M   'P 1'
#
loop_
_entity.id
_entity.type
_entity.pdbx_description
1 polymer ?
#
loop_
_entity_poly.entity_id
_entity_poly.type
_entity_poly.pdbx_seq_one_letter_code
_entity_poly.pdbx_strand_id
1 'polypeptide(L)' 'MGHTRFTVDCAGFRQPDLATVDALLRLRLMLKRAGEDVVLENSGPQLRELISLIGVPEVLESAPSVETGQETEERE' A
#
# COMPACT_ATOMS: atom_id res chain seq x y z
N MET A 1 -9.98 16.97 3.53
CA MET A 1 -9.90 15.90 4.56
C MET A 1 -8.55 15.27 4.38
N GLY A 2 -7.71 15.23 5.42
CA GLY A 2 -6.37 14.67 5.30
C GLY A 2 -6.46 13.16 5.08
N HIS A 3 -5.72 12.65 4.09
CA HIS A 3 -5.50 11.21 3.93
C HIS A 3 -4.33 10.84 4.82
N THR A 4 -4.60 10.21 5.96
CA THR A 4 -3.60 9.58 6.82
C THR A 4 -3.10 8.31 6.14
N ARG A 5 -1.78 8.24 5.92
CA ARG A 5 -1.14 7.04 5.39
C ARG A 5 -0.56 6.22 6.54
N PHE A 6 -0.94 4.95 6.59
CA PHE A 6 -0.41 3.97 7.54
C PHE A 6 0.71 3.15 6.89
N THR A 7 1.71 2.79 7.68
CA THR A 7 2.80 1.91 7.24
C THR A 7 2.77 0.61 8.02
N VAL A 8 2.88 -0.52 7.31
CA VAL A 8 3.04 -1.85 7.91
C VAL A 8 4.46 -2.32 7.65
N ASP A 9 5.26 -2.39 8.72
CA ASP A 9 6.56 -3.04 8.66
C ASP A 9 6.40 -4.56 8.55
N CYS A 10 6.96 -5.12 7.47
CA CYS A 10 6.87 -6.53 7.14
C CYS A 10 8.14 -7.32 7.51
N ALA A 11 9.14 -6.70 8.17
CA ALA A 11 10.42 -7.35 8.45
C ALA A 11 10.28 -8.58 9.35
N GLY A 12 9.20 -8.64 10.14
CA GLY A 12 8.88 -9.77 11.03
C GLY A 12 8.29 -11.00 10.33
N PHE A 13 7.86 -10.91 9.06
CA PHE A 13 7.23 -12.04 8.36
C PHE A 13 8.28 -13.03 7.85
N ARG A 14 8.58 -14.06 8.67
CA ARG A 14 9.56 -15.09 8.33
C ARG A 14 9.09 -16.13 7.32
N GLN A 15 7.79 -16.46 7.34
CA GLN A 15 7.16 -17.44 6.45
C GLN A 15 5.75 -16.96 6.10
N PRO A 16 5.62 -15.87 5.33
CA PRO A 16 4.32 -15.38 4.88
C PRO A 16 3.62 -16.44 4.02
N ASP A 17 2.31 -16.52 4.17
CA ASP A 17 1.41 -17.40 3.42
C ASP A 17 0.20 -16.62 2.86
N LEU A 18 -0.74 -17.32 2.23
CA LEU A 18 -1.95 -16.70 1.68
C LEU A 18 -2.83 -16.06 2.76
N ALA A 19 -2.84 -16.60 3.99
CA ALA A 19 -3.58 -16.00 5.09
C ALA A 19 -2.97 -14.66 5.53
N THR A 20 -1.64 -14.56 5.50
CA THR A 20 -0.90 -13.31 5.73
C THR A 20 -1.31 -12.26 4.70
N VAL A 21 -1.37 -12.64 3.42
CA VAL A 21 -1.77 -11.71 2.36
C VAL A 21 -3.24 -11.29 2.50
N ASP A 22 -4.16 -12.23 2.76
CA ASP A 22 -5.58 -11.91 3.02
C ASP A 22 -5.75 -10.91 4.17
N ALA A 23 -5.00 -11.09 5.26
CA ALA A 23 -5.02 -10.17 6.39
C ALA A 23 -4.58 -8.74 6.00
N LEU A 24 -3.52 -8.61 5.19
CA LEU A 24 -3.06 -7.31 4.69
C LEU A 24 -4.08 -6.66 3.74
N LEU A 25 -4.71 -7.45 2.87
CA LEU A 25 -5.77 -6.98 1.96
C LEU A 25 -7.00 -6.49 2.74
N ARG A 26 -7.41 -7.22 3.78
CA ARG A 26 -8.49 -6.79 4.68
C ARG A 26 -8.14 -5.52 5.43
N LEU A 27 -6.90 -5.39 5.94
CA LEU A 27 -6.43 -4.18 6.60
C LEU A 27 -6.55 -2.98 5.67
N ARG A 28 -6.06 -3.08 4.42
CA ARG A 28 -6.21 -2.02 3.43
C ARG A 28 -7.67 -1.68 3.17
N LEU A 29 -8.53 -2.67 2.99
CA LEU A 29 -9.94 -2.43 2.73
C LEU A 29 -10.60 -1.65 3.89
N MET A 30 -10.25 -1.97 5.14
CA MET A 30 -10.73 -1.24 6.31
C MET A 30 -10.27 0.22 6.30
N LEU A 31 -8.99 0.47 6.04
CA LEU A 31 -8.43 1.82 5.97
C LEU A 31 -9.00 2.62 4.79
N LYS A 32 -9.12 2.02 3.61
CA LYS A 32 -9.72 2.66 2.43
C LYS A 32 -11.18 3.06 2.66
N ARG A 33 -11.95 2.25 3.39
CA ARG A 33 -13.33 2.60 3.79
C ARG A 33 -13.40 3.77 4.76
N ALA A 34 -12.32 4.01 5.52
CA ALA A 34 -12.17 5.16 6.39
C ALA A 34 -11.59 6.39 5.67
N GLY A 35 -11.28 6.30 4.37
CA GLY A 35 -10.62 7.37 3.60
C GLY A 35 -9.10 7.41 3.76
N GLU A 36 -8.53 6.38 4.39
CA GLU A 36 -7.10 6.24 4.69
C GLU A 36 -6.40 5.28 3.72
N ASP A 37 -5.07 5.31 3.68
CA ASP A 37 -4.26 4.43 2.83
C ASP A 37 -3.26 3.61 3.66
N VAL A 38 -2.75 2.51 3.11
CA VAL A 38 -1.71 1.69 3.75
C VAL A 38 -0.62 1.30 2.76
N VAL A 39 0.61 1.32 3.24
CA VAL A 39 1.80 0.89 2.48
C VAL A 39 2.54 -0.21 3.24
N LEU A 40 3.11 -1.16 2.49
CA LEU A 40 3.97 -2.18 3.07
C LEU A 40 5.44 -1.74 2.97
N GLU A 41 6.14 -1.76 4.10
CA GLU A 41 7.59 -1.54 4.15
C GLU A 41 8.33 -2.82 4.52
N ASN A 42 9.59 -2.92 4.10
CA ASN A 42 10.47 -4.06 4.41
C ASN A 42 9.86 -5.44 4.04
N SER A 43 9.03 -5.50 3.00
CA SER A 43 8.44 -6.77 2.52
C SER A 43 9.54 -7.67 1.94
N GLY A 44 9.75 -8.82 2.59
CA GLY A 44 10.68 -9.84 2.12
C GLY A 44 10.28 -10.42 0.75
N PRO A 45 11.22 -11.09 0.05
CA PRO A 45 11.00 -11.60 -1.31
C PRO A 45 9.83 -12.58 -1.40
N GLN A 46 9.67 -13.47 -0.41
CA GLN A 46 8.57 -14.44 -0.39
C GLN A 46 7.20 -13.75 -0.31
N LEU A 47 7.06 -12.68 0.48
CA LEU A 47 5.81 -11.93 0.56
C LEU A 47 5.49 -11.23 -0.75
N ARG A 48 6.50 -10.61 -1.39
CA ARG A 48 6.35 -9.96 -2.69
C ARG A 48 5.95 -10.95 -3.78
N GLU A 49 6.55 -12.15 -3.77
CA GLU A 49 6.20 -13.22 -4.70
C GLU A 49 4.73 -13.66 -4.54
N LEU A 50 4.28 -13.89 -3.29
CA LEU A 50 2.88 -14.22 -3.03
C LEU A 50 1.92 -13.12 -3.49
N ILE A 51 2.24 -11.86 -3.24
CA ILE A 51 1.45 -10.70 -3.69
C ILE A 51 1.37 -10.66 -5.21
N SER A 52 2.50 -10.90 -5.90
CA SER A 52 2.57 -10.94 -7.36
C SER A 52 1.76 -12.11 -7.93
N LEU A 53 1.81 -13.29 -7.31
CA LEU A 53 1.08 -14.48 -7.76
C LEU A 53 -0.44 -14.29 -7.69
N ILE A 54 -0.92 -13.55 -6.69
CA ILE A 54 -2.35 -13.28 -6.50
C ILE A 54 -2.84 -12.14 -7.43
N GLY A 55 -1.93 -11.38 -8.04
CA GLY A 55 -2.29 -10.26 -8.90
C GLY A 55 -2.80 -9.04 -8.12
N VAL A 56 -2.27 -8.83 -6.90
CA VAL A 56 -2.58 -7.66 -6.06
C VAL A 56 -1.39 -6.72 -5.79
N PRO A 57 -0.38 -6.57 -6.68
CA PRO A 57 0.78 -5.73 -6.39
C PRO A 57 0.39 -4.26 -6.22
N GLU A 58 -0.40 -3.72 -7.14
CA GLU A 58 -0.93 -2.34 -7.14
C GLU A 58 -1.87 -2.02 -5.96
N VAL A 59 -2.29 -3.04 -5.22
CA VAL A 59 -3.10 -2.89 -4.00
C VAL A 59 -2.20 -2.63 -2.79
N LEU A 60 -0.96 -3.11 -2.76
CA LEU A 60 -0.08 -3.07 -1.57
C LEU A 60 1.20 -2.25 -1.81
N GLU A 61 1.62 -2.17 -3.07
CA GLU A 61 2.68 -1.29 -3.56
C GLU A 61 2.00 0.03 -3.97
N SER A 62 1.81 0.92 -3.00
CA SER A 62 1.32 2.26 -3.28
C SER A 62 2.33 2.93 -4.22
N ALA A 63 1.90 3.23 -5.45
CA ALA A 63 2.66 4.09 -6.36
C ALA A 63 3.03 5.40 -5.62
N PRO A 64 4.17 6.03 -5.95
CA PRO A 64 4.46 7.35 -5.42
C PRO A 64 3.23 8.22 -5.70
N SER A 65 2.71 8.84 -4.64
CA SER A 65 1.64 9.82 -4.76
C SER A 65 2.16 10.93 -5.66
N VAL A 66 1.89 10.84 -6.97
CA VAL A 66 1.98 12.00 -7.84
C VAL A 66 0.93 12.95 -7.33
N GLU A 67 1.40 13.95 -6.59
CA GLU A 67 0.69 15.18 -6.30
C GLU A 67 0.32 15.86 -7.63
N THR A 68 -0.73 15.37 -8.28
CA THR A 68 -1.35 16.08 -9.39
C THR A 68 -2.01 17.34 -8.84
N GLY A 69 -1.28 18.45 -8.96
CA GLY A 69 -1.83 19.75 -9.30
C GLY A 69 -1.65 20.84 -8.24
N GLN A 70 -0.76 21.80 -8.53
CA GLN A 70 -1.15 23.21 -8.64
C GLN A 70 -0.35 23.86 -9.79
N GLU A 71 -0.92 23.82 -11.00
CA GLU A 71 -0.69 24.89 -11.98
C GLU A 71 -1.32 26.16 -11.41
N THR A 72 -0.54 27.22 -11.25
CA THR A 72 -1.05 28.58 -11.19
C THR A 72 -0.11 29.44 -12.02
N GLU A 73 -0.56 29.69 -13.25
CA GLU A 73 -0.42 30.91 -14.06
C GLU A 73 0.45 32.03 -13.43
N GLU A 74 1.62 32.29 -14.00
CA GLU A 74 2.20 33.63 -13.99
C GLU A 74 2.45 34.09 -15.42
N ARG A 75 1.77 35.20 -15.74
CA ARG A 75 1.64 35.88 -17.02
C ARG A 75 2.63 37.03 -17.00
N GLU A 76 3.58 37.06 -17.92
CA GLU A 76 4.35 38.26 -18.29
C GLU A 76 4.29 38.50 -19.79
#